data_AF-A0A2V7EZ23-F1
#
_entry.id   AF-A0A2V7EZ23-F1
#
_cell.length_a   1.000
_cell.length_b   1.000
_cell.length_c   1.000
_cell.angle_alpha   90.00
_cell.angle_beta   90.00
_cell.angle_gamma   90.00
#
_symmetry.space_group_name_H-M   'P 1'
#
loop_
_entity.id
_entity.type
_entity.pdbx_description
1 polymer ?
#
loop_
_entity_poly.entity_id
_entity_poly.type
_entity_poly.pdbx_seq_one_letter_code
_entity_poly.pdbx_strand_id
1 'polypeptide(L)' 'MASVAFARPSGELQERAGTPIVQGIIAAEGGHMIASQGAVPIIRNGVVEGACGVGGGTSQQDEDCARAAVAKL' A
#
# COMPACT_ATOMS: atom_id res chain seq x y z
N MET A 1 -4.97 -2.64 -4.03
CA MET A 1 -3.59 -2.39 -3.53
C MET A 1 -3.58 -2.57 -2.02
N ALA A 2 -2.52 -3.14 -1.43
CA ALA A 2 -2.53 -3.48 0.00
C ALA A 2 -2.72 -2.25 0.90
N SER A 3 -2.16 -1.10 0.51
CA SER A 3 -2.32 0.13 1.28
C SER A 3 -3.76 0.61 1.44
N VAL A 4 -4.64 0.34 0.46
CA VAL A 4 -6.09 0.61 0.56
C VAL A 4 -6.74 -0.31 1.58
N ALA A 5 -6.49 -1.62 1.46
CA ALA A 5 -7.15 -2.64 2.27
C ALA A 5 -6.79 -2.53 3.76
N PHE A 6 -5.56 -2.13 4.07
CA PHE A 6 -5.08 -2.03 5.44
C PHE A 6 -5.09 -0.60 6.00
N ALA A 7 -5.38 0.42 5.18
CA ALA A 7 -5.25 1.84 5.53
C ALA A 7 -3.84 2.20 6.04
N ARG A 8 -2.80 1.57 5.49
CA ARG A 8 -1.39 1.71 5.90
C ARG A 8 -0.47 1.83 4.69
N PRO A 9 0.69 2.49 4.80
CA PRO A 9 1.77 2.35 3.81
C PRO A 9 2.10 0.88 3.56
N SER A 10 2.35 0.51 2.31
CA SER A 10 2.65 -0.89 1.97
C SER A 10 4.02 -1.35 2.49
N GLY A 11 4.94 -0.42 2.82
CA GLY A 11 6.18 -0.74 3.52
C GLY A 11 5.96 -1.39 4.89
N GLU A 12 4.90 -0.99 5.62
CA GLU A 12 4.54 -1.62 6.90
C GLU A 12 4.01 -3.06 6.74
N LEU A 13 3.61 -3.43 5.52
CA LEU A 13 3.05 -4.73 5.20
C LEU A 13 4.08 -5.71 4.64
N GLN A 14 5.23 -5.22 4.15
CA GLN A 14 6.20 -6.04 3.44
C GLN A 14 6.74 -7.20 4.30
N GLU A 15 7.08 -6.95 5.56
CA GLU A 15 7.52 -8.00 6.49
C GLU A 15 6.40 -8.98 6.85
N ARG A 16 5.15 -8.52 6.81
CA ARG A 16 3.96 -9.30 7.16
C ARG A 16 3.32 -9.97 5.95
N ALA A 17 3.84 -9.72 4.75
CA ALA A 17 3.27 -10.18 3.50
C ALA A 17 3.07 -11.69 3.50
N GLY A 18 4.03 -12.45 4.05
CA GLY A 18 3.97 -13.92 4.13
C GLY A 18 3.10 -14.49 5.25
N THR A 19 2.51 -13.67 6.12
CA THR A 19 1.66 -14.19 7.20
C THR A 19 0.36 -14.77 6.66
N PRO A 20 -0.20 -15.85 7.26
CA PRO A 20 -1.43 -16.48 6.76
C PRO A 20 -2.62 -15.52 6.65
N ILE A 21 -2.68 -14.52 7.54
CA ILE A 21 -3.75 -13.50 7.52
C ILE A 21 -3.62 -12.63 6.27
N VAL A 22 -2.42 -12.09 5.99
CA VAL A 22 -2.20 -11.22 4.82
C VAL A 22 -2.35 -12.01 3.53
N GLN A 23 -1.82 -13.23 3.47
CA GLN A 23 -2.00 -14.12 2.31
C GLN A 23 -3.48 -14.48 2.07
N GLY A 24 -4.24 -14.75 3.14
CA GLY A 24 -5.67 -15.02 3.06
C GLY A 24 -6.44 -13.82 2.50
N ILE A 25 -6.09 -12.60 2.92
CA ILE A 25 -6.69 -11.36 2.38
C ILE A 25 -6.31 -11.18 0.90
N ILE A 26 -5.04 -11.36 0.53
CA ILE A 26 -4.60 -11.26 -0.88
C ILE A 26 -5.38 -12.25 -1.76
N ALA A 27 -5.55 -13.49 -1.29
CA ALA A 27 -6.30 -14.52 -2.01
C ALA A 27 -7.79 -14.19 -2.12
N ALA A 28 -8.41 -13.71 -1.04
CA ALA A 28 -9.81 -13.27 -1.04
C ALA A 28 -10.07 -12.09 -1.99
N GLU A 29 -9.08 -11.21 -2.16
CA GLU A 29 -9.11 -10.07 -3.08
C GLU A 29 -8.68 -10.43 -4.52
N GLY A 30 -8.72 -11.72 -4.87
CA GLY A 30 -8.46 -12.21 -6.23
C GLY A 30 -6.97 -12.28 -6.62
N GLY A 31 -6.05 -12.14 -5.67
CA GLY A 31 -4.61 -12.26 -5.91
C GLY A 31 -3.97 -11.04 -6.59
N HIS A 32 -4.72 -9.95 -6.79
CA HIS A 32 -4.23 -8.73 -7.43
C HIS A 32 -3.58 -7.74 -6.45
N MET A 33 -3.51 -8.09 -5.18
CA MET A 33 -2.95 -7.23 -4.14
C MET A 33 -1.44 -7.40 -4.05
N ILE A 34 -0.73 -6.27 -4.20
CA ILE A 34 0.72 -6.18 -4.01
C ILE A 34 1.00 -5.63 -2.61
N ALA A 35 1.73 -6.38 -1.79
CA ALA A 35 2.11 -6.04 -0.42
C ALA A 35 3.59 -5.64 -0.26
N SER A 36 4.27 -5.29 -1.37
CA SER A 36 5.62 -4.70 -1.34
C SER A 36 5.57 -3.21 -1.04
N GLN A 37 6.61 -2.66 -0.42
CA GLN A 37 6.78 -1.21 -0.23
C GLN A 37 6.71 -0.45 -1.56
N GLY A 38 6.15 0.77 -1.54
CA GLY A 38 5.98 1.63 -2.71
C GLY A 38 4.60 2.29 -2.82
N ALA A 39 3.70 2.06 -1.87
CA ALA A 39 2.34 2.58 -1.92
C ALA A 39 1.88 3.20 -0.59
N VAL A 40 1.11 4.28 -0.66
CA VAL A 40 0.53 4.96 0.51
C VAL A 40 -0.98 5.19 0.36
N PRO A 41 -1.77 5.10 1.45
CA PRO A 41 -3.20 5.36 1.41
C PRO A 41 -3.49 6.86 1.26
N ILE A 42 -4.59 7.17 0.60
CA ILE A 42 -5.18 8.52 0.56
C ILE A 42 -6.30 8.53 1.59
N ILE A 43 -6.12 9.29 2.67
CA ILE A 43 -7.07 9.35 3.78
C ILE A 43 -7.60 10.79 3.88
N ARG A 44 -8.92 10.96 3.74
CA ARG A 44 -9.60 12.26 3.94
C ARG A 44 -10.75 12.08 4.92
N ASN A 45 -10.85 12.98 5.89
CA ASN A 45 -11.90 12.93 6.93
C ASN A 45 -11.99 11.57 7.65
N GLY A 46 -10.86 10.87 7.82
CA GLY A 46 -10.81 9.54 8.45
C GLY A 46 -11.26 8.38 7.56
N VAL A 47 -11.58 8.63 6.29
CA VAL A 47 -11.99 7.62 5.30
C VAL A 47 -10.85 7.36 4.32
N VAL A 48 -10.60 6.09 4.01
CA VAL A 48 -9.68 5.70 2.93
C VAL A 48 -10.40 5.87 1.60
N GLU A 49 -10.06 6.91 0.85
CA GLU A 49 -10.65 7.18 -0.48
C GLU A 49 -9.93 6.42 -1.60
N GLY A 50 -8.71 5.95 -1.33
CA GLY A 50 -7.90 5.23 -2.30
C GLY A 50 -6.45 5.11 -1.84
N ALA A 51 -5.53 4.93 -2.79
CA ALA A 51 -4.10 4.91 -2.52
C ALA A 51 -3.29 5.29 -3.77
N CYS A 52 -2.10 5.82 -3.54
CA CYS A 52 -1.11 6.08 -4.58
C CYS A 52 0.00 5.03 -4.50
N GLY A 53 0.35 4.41 -5.62
CA GLY A 53 1.42 3.43 -5.74
C GLY A 53 2.41 3.84 -6.81
N VAL A 54 3.70 3.69 -6.52
CA VAL A 54 4.80 3.98 -7.42
C VAL A 54 5.67 2.73 -7.55
N GLY A 55 6.26 2.53 -8.72
CA GLY A 55 7.20 1.46 -8.99
C GLY A 55 8.20 1.88 -10.05
N GLY A 56 9.49 1.69 -9.77
CA GLY A 56 10.56 1.93 -10.73
C GLY A 56 11.91 2.33 -10.12
N GLY A 57 11.93 2.77 -8.86
CA GLY A 57 13.13 3.05 -8.09
C GLY A 57 13.46 1.95 -7.09
N THR A 58 14.19 2.31 -6.03
CA THR A 58 14.26 1.50 -4.82
C THR A 58 12.93 1.56 -4.07
N SER A 59 12.64 0.55 -3.25
CA SER A 59 11.42 0.49 -2.45
C SER A 59 11.13 1.77 -1.65
N GLN A 60 12.17 2.39 -1.07
CA GLN A 60 12.03 3.64 -0.33
C GLN A 60 11.75 4.83 -1.26
N GLN A 61 12.43 4.92 -2.41
CA GLN A 61 12.20 5.98 -3.40
C GLN A 61 10.76 5.94 -3.92
N ASP A 62 10.24 4.74 -4.18
CA ASP A 62 8.87 4.55 -4.64
C ASP A 62 7.87 5.03 -3.58
N GLU A 63 8.06 4.66 -2.30
CA GLU A 63 7.17 5.11 -1.23
C GLU A 63 7.28 6.63 -0.98
N ASP A 64 8.48 7.20 -1.00
CA ASP A 64 8.69 8.64 -0.84
C ASP A 64 8.03 9.43 -1.97
N CYS A 65 8.13 8.94 -3.21
CA CYS A 65 7.45 9.50 -4.37
C CYS A 65 5.92 9.46 -4.19
N ALA A 66 5.38 8.32 -3.76
CA ALA A 66 3.95 8.16 -3.49
C ALA A 66 3.47 9.11 -2.37
N ARG A 67 4.26 9.27 -1.30
CA ARG A 67 3.99 10.23 -0.20
C ARG A 67 3.96 11.66 -0.71
N ALA A 68 4.94 12.06 -1.52
CA ALA A 68 5.00 13.39 -2.09
C ALA A 68 3.78 13.70 -2.97
N ALA A 69 3.29 12.71 -3.74
CA ALA A 69 2.08 12.85 -4.54
C ALA A 69 0.83 13.02 -3.67
N VAL A 70 0.64 12.18 -2.63
CA VAL A 70 -0.53 12.26 -1.74
C VAL A 70 -0.53 13.56 -0.92
N ALA A 71 0.64 14.10 -0.54
CA ALA A 71 0.74 15.37 0.17
C ALA A 71 0.25 16.60 -0.64
N LYS A 72 -0.10 16.42 -1.92
CA LYS A 72 -0.64 17.46 -2.80
C LYS A 72 -2.15 17.33 -3.05
N LEU A 73 -2.81 16.38 -2.38
CA LEU A 73 -4.25 16.09 -2.48
C LEU A 73 -5.07 16.72 -1.35
#